data_AF-A0AAV4XME0-F1
#
_entry.id   AF-A0AAV4XME0-F1
#
_cell.length_a   1.000
_cell.length_b   1.000
_cell.length_c   1.000
_cell.angle_alpha   90.00
_cell.angle_beta   90.00
_cell.angle_gamma   90.00
#
_symmetry.space_group_name_H-M   'P 1'
#
loop_
_entity.id
_entity.type
_entity.pdbx_description
1 polymer ?
#
loop_
_entity_poly.entity_id
_entity_poly.type
_entity_poly.pdbx_seq_one_letter_code
_entity_poly.pdbx_strand_id
1 'polypeptide(L)'
;MKNLVALFALVALISVLVIKVECTSPRNCDAGCQTCVEEDCQCGSYMDQCDCCPICMKCAGETCLTVRGDRCEDGYTCGDPNRSLLEMINSPATCIEEED
;
A
#
# COMPACT_ATOMS: atom_id res chain seq x y z
N MET A 1 7.67 -9.23 -43.91
CA MET A 1 6.55 -8.49 -43.26
C MET A 1 5.91 -9.29 -42.13
N LYS A 2 5.51 -10.55 -42.35
CA LYS A 2 4.87 -11.42 -41.33
C LYS A 2 5.67 -11.59 -40.02
N ASN A 3 6.99 -11.76 -40.13
CA ASN A 3 7.88 -11.91 -38.97
C ASN A 3 8.09 -10.59 -38.20
N LEU A 4 8.06 -9.44 -38.89
CA LEU A 4 8.12 -8.11 -38.26
C LEU A 4 6.85 -7.83 -37.47
N VAL A 5 5.68 -8.14 -38.04
CA VAL A 5 4.38 -7.99 -37.36
C VAL A 5 4.30 -8.88 -36.12
N ALA A 6 4.78 -10.13 -36.20
CA ALA A 6 4.84 -11.02 -35.05
C ALA A 6 5.77 -10.48 -33.95
N LEU A 7 6.91 -9.88 -34.31
CA LEU A 7 7.84 -9.30 -33.36
C LEU A 7 7.24 -8.07 -32.65
N PHE A 8 6.58 -7.18 -33.40
CA PHE A 8 5.89 -6.02 -32.83
C PHE A 8 4.72 -6.45 -31.91
N ALA A 9 3.97 -7.47 -32.29
CA ALA A 9 2.90 -8.02 -31.45
C ALA A 9 3.44 -8.62 -30.14
N LEU A 10 4.58 -9.34 -30.21
CA LEU A 10 5.24 -9.89 -29.03
C LEU A 10 5.74 -8.78 -28.09
N VAL A 11 6.40 -7.76 -28.63
CA VAL A 11 6.89 -6.62 -27.84
C VAL A 11 5.72 -5.90 -27.18
N ALA A 12 4.64 -5.62 -27.90
CA ALA A 12 3.45 -4.99 -27.33
C ALA A 12 2.84 -5.81 -26.19
N LEU A 13 2.77 -7.14 -26.34
CA LEU A 13 2.26 -8.04 -25.30
C LEU A 13 3.15 -8.01 -24.03
N ILE A 14 4.47 -8.04 -24.21
CA ILE A 14 5.42 -7.97 -23.09
C ILE A 14 5.30 -6.61 -22.38
N SER A 15 5.18 -5.51 -23.13
CA SER A 15 5.01 -4.17 -22.56
C SER A 15 3.79 -4.06 -21.66
N VAL A 16 2.65 -4.63 -22.07
CA VAL A 16 1.41 -4.63 -21.28
C VAL A 16 1.57 -5.41 -19.96
N LEU A 17 2.36 -6.48 -19.95
CA LEU A 17 2.60 -7.29 -18.76
C LEU A 17 3.47 -6.58 -17.71
N VAL A 18 4.40 -5.70 -18.12
CA VAL A 18 5.33 -5.00 -17.20
C VAL A 18 4.66 -3.81 -16.49
N ILE A 19 3.61 -3.21 -17.05
CA ILE A 19 2.93 -2.03 -16.47
C ILE A 19 2.24 -2.36 -15.13
N LYS A 20 2.02 -3.63 -14.80
CA LYS A 20 1.34 -4.09 -13.58
C LYS A 20 2.27 -4.41 -12.40
N VAL A 21 3.57 -4.14 -12.53
CA VAL A 21 4.48 -4.35 -11.40
C VAL A 21 4.51 -3.08 -10.55
N GLU A 22 3.65 -3.03 -9.54
CA GLU A 22 3.83 -2.11 -8.43
C GLU A 22 5.14 -2.49 -7.72
N CYS A 23 6.21 -1.75 -8.00
CA CYS A 23 7.51 -1.96 -7.39
C CYS A 23 7.48 -1.51 -5.91
N THR A 24 6.88 -2.30 -5.04
CA THR A 24 7.15 -2.25 -3.60
C THR A 24 8.18 -3.34 -3.28
N SER A 25 9.41 -3.15 -3.76
CA SER A 25 10.53 -4.01 -3.34
C SER A 25 10.60 -3.99 -1.81
N PRO A 26 10.56 -5.15 -1.12
CA PRO A 26 10.68 -5.19 0.32
C PRO A 26 11.93 -4.46 0.79
N ARG A 27 11.83 -3.73 1.89
CA ARG A 27 12.97 -3.05 2.50
C ARG A 27 14.04 -4.10 2.84
N ASN A 28 15.30 -3.83 2.48
CA ASN A 28 16.41 -4.64 2.95
C ASN A 28 16.68 -4.33 4.43
N CYS A 29 16.42 -5.30 5.31
CA CYS A 29 16.57 -5.16 6.76
C CYS A 29 18.00 -5.46 7.26
N ASP A 30 18.92 -5.92 6.41
CA ASP A 30 20.30 -6.29 6.80
C ASP A 30 21.15 -5.08 7.22
N ALA A 31 20.73 -3.87 6.85
CA ALA A 31 21.44 -2.63 7.22
C ALA A 31 21.30 -2.26 8.71
N GLY A 32 20.50 -3.01 9.48
CA GLY A 32 20.17 -2.72 10.87
C GLY A 32 19.12 -1.60 11.02
N CYS A 33 18.64 -1.39 12.24
CA CYS A 33 17.66 -0.35 12.52
C CYS A 33 18.29 1.05 12.51
N GLN A 34 17.61 1.99 11.85
CA GLN A 34 17.92 3.42 11.96
C GLN A 34 17.35 3.98 13.27
N THR A 35 17.79 5.17 13.68
CA THR A 35 17.19 5.88 14.81
C THR A 35 15.73 6.21 14.49
N CYS A 36 14.81 5.73 15.33
CA CYS A 36 13.38 5.98 15.19
C CYS A 36 13.01 7.35 15.77
N VAL A 37 11.96 7.95 15.22
CA VAL A 37 11.31 9.12 15.84
C VAL A 37 10.40 8.60 16.96
N GLU A 38 10.46 9.22 18.13
CA GLU A 38 9.47 8.98 19.18
C GLU A 38 8.17 9.68 18.80
N GLU A 39 7.11 8.90 18.63
CA GLU A 39 5.77 9.37 18.27
C GLU A 39 4.80 8.98 19.39
N ASP A 40 3.92 9.89 19.79
CA ASP A 40 2.84 9.61 20.75
C ASP A 40 1.59 9.13 19.99
N CYS A 41 1.51 7.81 19.77
CA CYS A 41 0.45 7.22 18.97
C CYS A 41 -0.85 7.05 19.76
N GLN A 42 -1.82 7.92 19.52
CA GLN A 42 -3.09 7.97 20.25
C GLN A 42 -3.95 6.70 20.09
N CYS A 43 -3.96 6.10 18.90
CA CYS A 43 -4.82 4.97 18.54
C CYS A 43 -4.02 3.67 18.33
N GLY A 44 -2.86 3.57 18.99
CA GLY A 44 -1.97 2.43 18.88
C GLY A 44 -0.92 2.56 17.78
N SER A 45 0.00 1.59 17.76
CA SER A 45 1.16 1.57 16.87
C SER A 45 1.44 0.16 16.39
N TYR A 46 2.01 0.04 15.20
CA TYR A 46 2.54 -1.22 14.67
C TYR A 46 4.01 -1.06 14.29
N MET A 47 4.76 -2.14 14.22
CA MET A 47 6.16 -2.06 13.79
C MET A 47 6.27 -1.95 12.27
N ASP A 48 7.30 -1.25 11.81
CA ASP A 48 7.64 -1.19 10.39
C ASP A 48 7.98 -2.57 9.80
N GLN A 49 8.19 -2.64 8.49
CA GLN A 49 8.44 -3.91 7.79
C GLN A 49 9.66 -4.70 8.32
N CYS A 50 10.60 -4.04 8.99
CA CYS A 50 11.80 -4.66 9.54
C CYS A 50 11.74 -4.87 11.06
N ASP A 51 10.56 -4.70 11.68
CA ASP A 51 10.35 -4.75 13.13
C ASP A 51 11.26 -3.80 13.92
N CYS A 52 11.61 -2.65 13.34
CA CYS A 52 12.55 -1.70 13.91
C CYS A 52 11.86 -0.54 14.62
N CYS A 53 10.98 0.17 13.92
CA CYS A 53 10.38 1.41 14.41
C CYS A 53 8.87 1.30 14.55
N PRO A 54 8.28 1.87 15.62
CA PRO A 54 6.83 1.99 15.70
C PRO A 54 6.34 3.01 14.67
N ILE A 55 5.21 2.69 14.04
CA ILE A 55 4.44 3.54 13.14
C ILE A 55 3.06 3.70 13.76
N CYS A 56 2.57 4.92 13.90
CA CYS A 56 1.24 5.17 14.43
C CYS A 56 0.15 4.67 13.47
N MET A 57 -0.86 4.02 14.04
CA MET A 57 -2.10 3.71 13.35
C MET A 57 -2.94 4.97 13.16
N LYS A 58 -3.84 4.92 12.18
CA LYS A 58 -4.88 5.92 11.94
C LYS A 58 -6.08 5.65 12.82
N CYS A 59 -6.62 6.68 13.45
CA CYS A 59 -7.80 6.56 14.31
C CYS A 59 -9.07 6.41 13.46
N ALA A 60 -10.15 5.96 14.11
CA ALA A 60 -11.49 5.87 13.54
C ALA A 60 -11.89 7.19 12.84
N GLY A 61 -12.34 7.06 11.59
CA GLY A 61 -12.76 8.19 10.76
C GLY A 61 -11.63 9.05 10.19
N GLU A 62 -10.36 8.81 10.54
CA GLU A 62 -9.25 9.52 9.91
C GLU A 62 -9.06 9.12 8.45
N THR A 63 -8.54 10.06 7.67
CA THR A 63 -8.14 9.81 6.28
C THR A 63 -6.99 8.81 6.22
N CYS A 64 -7.15 7.81 5.36
CA CYS A 64 -6.17 6.75 5.14
C CYS A 64 -5.93 6.53 3.64
N LEU A 65 -4.74 6.05 3.29
CA LEU A 65 -4.32 5.76 1.91
C LEU A 65 -3.93 4.29 1.75
N THR A 66 -4.75 3.54 1.01
CA THR A 66 -4.49 2.12 0.71
C THR A 66 -3.14 1.92 0.04
N VAL A 67 -2.76 2.79 -0.91
CA VAL A 67 -1.49 2.68 -1.66
C VAL A 67 -0.27 2.93 -0.78
N ARG A 68 -0.40 3.73 0.28
CA ARG A 68 0.68 3.95 1.24
C ARG A 68 0.81 2.79 2.23
N GLY A 69 -0.22 1.94 2.33
CA GLY A 69 -0.30 0.90 3.36
C GLY A 69 -0.57 1.48 4.75
N ASP A 70 -1.30 2.60 4.84
CA ASP A 70 -1.75 3.14 6.12
C ASP A 70 -2.59 2.07 6.84
N ARG A 71 -2.33 1.86 8.13
CA ARG A 71 -3.12 0.96 8.98
C ARG A 71 -4.01 1.76 9.91
N CYS A 72 -5.26 1.34 10.03
CA CYS A 72 -6.19 1.86 11.00
C CYS A 72 -6.03 1.15 12.36
N GLU A 73 -6.59 1.72 13.41
CA GLU A 73 -6.65 1.11 14.73
C GLU A 73 -7.43 -0.21 14.72
N ASP A 74 -7.23 -1.03 15.76
CA ASP A 74 -7.81 -2.37 15.84
C ASP A 74 -9.35 -2.33 15.68
N GLY A 75 -9.89 -3.18 14.80
CA GLY A 75 -11.31 -3.22 14.45
C GLY A 75 -11.73 -2.23 13.35
N TYR A 76 -10.78 -1.51 12.74
CA TYR A 76 -11.03 -0.62 11.62
C TYR A 76 -10.18 -0.98 10.41
N THR A 77 -10.74 -0.79 9.22
CA THR A 77 -10.06 -0.96 7.94
C THR A 77 -10.11 0.32 7.11
N CYS A 78 -9.10 0.52 6.26
CA CYS A 78 -9.06 1.68 5.38
C CYS A 78 -9.93 1.43 4.15
N GLY A 79 -11.08 2.10 4.07
CA GLY A 79 -12.00 1.87 2.96
C GLY A 79 -13.15 2.86 2.84
N ASP A 80 -13.93 2.68 1.79
CA ASP A 80 -15.24 3.30 1.60
C ASP A 80 -16.15 2.26 0.90
N PRO A 81 -17.23 1.77 1.56
CA PRO A 81 -18.07 0.71 1.00
C PRO A 81 -18.78 1.12 -0.30
N ASN A 82 -18.82 2.42 -0.61
CA ASN A 82 -19.45 2.95 -1.81
C ASN A 82 -18.49 3.10 -2.99
N ARG A 83 -17.19 2.77 -2.81
CA ARG A 83 -16.16 2.96 -3.84
C ARG A 83 -15.59 1.64 -4.30
N SER A 84 -15.23 1.58 -5.58
CA SER A 84 -14.45 0.47 -6.12
C SER A 84 -13.02 0.49 -5.60
N LEU A 85 -12.35 -0.68 -5.62
CA LEU A 85 -10.93 -0.78 -5.28
C LEU A 85 -10.05 0.19 -6.09
N LEU A 86 -10.38 0.39 -7.37
CA LEU A 86 -9.63 1.30 -8.24
C LEU A 86 -9.77 2.76 -7.79
N GLU A 87 -10.95 3.17 -7.33
CA GLU A 87 -11.16 4.51 -6.79
C GLU A 87 -10.42 4.71 -5.46
N MET A 88 -10.44 3.70 -4.58
CA MET A 88 -9.70 3.75 -3.30
C MET A 88 -8.18 3.79 -3.49
N ILE A 89 -7.65 3.19 -4.55
CA ILE A 89 -6.22 3.29 -4.90
C ILE A 89 -5.87 4.72 -5.38
N ASN A 90 -6.78 5.41 -6.07
CA ASN A 90 -6.51 6.71 -6.67
C ASN A 90 -6.98 7.90 -5.83
N SER A 91 -7.61 7.67 -4.68
CA SER A 91 -8.18 8.73 -3.84
C SER A 91 -8.20 8.34 -2.36
N PRO A 92 -8.03 9.30 -1.43
CA PRO A 92 -8.08 9.00 -0.01
C PRO A 92 -9.42 8.40 0.42
N ALA A 93 -9.33 7.44 1.36
CA ALA A 93 -10.44 6.79 2.04
C ALA A 93 -10.42 7.15 3.53
N THR A 94 -11.24 6.49 4.33
CA THR A 94 -11.32 6.70 5.79
C THR A 94 -11.24 5.39 6.55
N CYS A 95 -10.78 5.43 7.79
CA CYS A 95 -10.85 4.29 8.70
C CYS A 95 -12.30 4.04 9.11
N ILE A 96 -12.86 2.91 8.67
CA ILE A 96 -14.24 2.46 8.94
C ILE A 96 -14.22 1.14 9.70
N GLU A 97 -15.27 0.84 10.46
CA GLU A 97 -15.37 -0.42 11.21
C GLU A 97 -15.26 -1.62 10.26
N GLU A 98 -14.55 -2.66 10.69
CA GLU A 98 -14.48 -3.94 10.00
C GLU A 98 -15.83 -4.67 10.16
N GLU A 99 -16.43 -5.10 9.04
CA GLU A 99 -17.61 -5.97 9.08
C GLU A 99 -17.15 -7.42 9.28
N ASP A 100 -17.55 -8.04 10.40
CA ASP A 100 -17.29 -9.45 10.76
C ASP A 100 -18.01 -10.48 9.85
#